data_AF-A0A8S1LUY8-F1
#
_entry.id   AF-A0A8S1LUY8-F1
#
_cell.length_a   1.000
_cell.length_b   1.000
_cell.length_c   1.000
_cell.angle_alpha   90.00
_cell.angle_beta   90.00
_cell.angle_gamma   90.00
#
_symmetry.space_group_name_H-M   'P 1'
#
loop_
_entity.id
_entity.type
_entity.pdbx_description
1 polymer ?
#
loop_
_entity_poly.entity_id
_entity_poly.type
_entity_poly.pdbx_seq_one_letter_code
_entity_poly.pdbx_strand_id
1 'polypeptide(L)'
;MMISILCPLQKKYIEKPLLLDSRKFNIRCYALNAKVNPYTVLFHHGYARLSIFEYTLDDVENEQNKIIHHTNNAIQKTHPKHKEKKESLIGNMDHLEQYLNDFYHYQPDQIESIRQQIKQISRRLFKSWIKKDPSQRTIKRIRTFWT
;
A
#
# COMPACT_ATOMS: atom_id res chain seq x y z
N MET A 1 6.46 -27.51 7.18
CA MET A 1 5.53 -27.39 8.31
C MET A 1 4.83 -26.04 8.23
N MET A 2 3.63 -26.02 7.65
CA MET A 2 2.84 -24.81 7.42
C MET A 2 2.05 -24.54 8.70
N ILE A 3 2.49 -23.57 9.50
CA ILE A 3 1.68 -23.11 10.64
C ILE A 3 0.56 -22.25 10.04
N SER A 4 -0.56 -22.89 9.74
CA SER A 4 -1.83 -22.22 9.48
C SER A 4 -2.30 -21.61 10.80
N ILE A 5 -1.97 -20.34 11.04
CA ILE A 5 -2.64 -19.55 12.07
C ILE A 5 -4.05 -19.24 11.51
N LEU A 6 -4.99 -20.14 11.77
CA LEU A 6 -6.43 -19.92 11.63
C LEU A 6 -6.91 -19.01 12.77
N CYS A 7 -6.47 -17.75 12.75
CA CYS A 7 -7.15 -16.69 13.47
C CYS A 7 -7.69 -15.75 12.39
N PRO A 8 -9.02 -15.71 12.14
CA PRO A 8 -9.56 -14.70 11.25
C PRO A 8 -9.27 -13.34 11.89
N LEU A 9 -8.28 -12.64 11.35
CA LEU A 9 -7.97 -11.27 11.74
C LEU A 9 -9.13 -10.39 11.27
N GLN A 10 -10.14 -10.20 12.13
CA GLN A 10 -11.21 -9.26 11.88
C GLN A 10 -10.64 -7.85 12.01
N LYS A 11 -10.53 -7.15 10.88
CA LYS A 11 -10.04 -5.78 10.81
C LYS A 11 -11.21 -4.83 10.63
N LYS A 12 -11.21 -3.72 11.36
CA LYS A 12 -12.17 -2.63 11.15
C LYS A 12 -12.08 -2.15 9.71
N TYR A 13 -13.22 -2.08 9.04
CA TYR A 13 -13.31 -1.53 7.69
C TYR A 13 -13.14 -0.01 7.72
N ILE A 14 -12.43 0.54 6.73
CA ILE A 14 -12.28 1.99 6.58
C ILE A 14 -13.36 2.46 5.61
N GLU A 15 -14.44 3.02 6.17
CA GLU A 15 -15.63 3.48 5.45
C GLU A 15 -15.42 4.82 4.72
N LYS A 16 -14.48 5.64 5.20
CA LYS A 16 -14.11 6.92 4.59
C LYS A 16 -12.65 6.91 4.15
N PRO A 17 -12.27 6.08 3.17
CA PRO A 17 -10.92 6.06 2.65
C PRO A 17 -10.65 7.35 1.85
N LEU A 18 -9.39 7.74 1.79
CA LEU A 18 -8.94 8.71 0.79
C LEU A 18 -9.14 8.10 -0.61
N LEU A 19 -9.61 8.90 -1.55
CA LEU A 19 -9.91 8.47 -2.92
C LEU A 19 -8.93 9.10 -3.90
N LEU A 20 -8.65 8.39 -4.98
CA LEU A 20 -7.88 8.89 -6.12
C LEU A 20 -8.76 8.73 -7.34
N ASP A 21 -9.05 9.82 -8.05
CA ASP A 21 -10.04 9.87 -9.13
C ASP A 21 -11.40 9.28 -8.71
N SER A 22 -11.89 9.63 -7.52
CA SER A 22 -13.11 9.08 -6.89
C SER A 22 -13.11 7.56 -6.65
N ARG A 23 -11.98 6.88 -6.81
CA ARG A 23 -11.84 5.43 -6.68
C ARG A 23 -11.02 5.07 -5.44
N LYS A 24 -11.33 3.91 -4.85
CA LYS A 24 -10.54 3.39 -3.72
C LYS A 24 -9.17 3.00 -4.20
N PHE A 25 -8.13 3.33 -3.43
CA PHE A 25 -6.77 2.93 -3.77
C PHE A 25 -5.99 2.37 -2.58
N ASN A 26 -4.91 1.66 -2.87
CA ASN A 26 -3.85 1.35 -1.92
C ASN A 26 -2.51 1.81 -2.47
N ILE A 27 -1.55 2.12 -1.60
CA ILE A 27 -0.18 2.41 -2.00
C ILE A 27 0.64 1.12 -1.90
N ARG A 28 1.25 0.72 -3.00
CA ARG A 28 2.22 -0.39 -3.04
C ARG A 28 3.63 0.18 -3.04
N CYS A 29 4.31 0.06 -1.91
CA CYS A 29 5.74 0.36 -1.81
C CYS A 29 6.58 -0.91 -1.99
N TYR A 30 7.84 -0.73 -2.36
CA TYR A 30 8.81 -1.82 -2.50
C TYR A 30 9.96 -1.63 -1.51
N ALA A 31 10.44 -2.74 -0.97
CA ALA A 31 11.60 -2.74 -0.11
C ALA A 31 12.48 -3.96 -0.43
N LEU A 32 13.77 -3.72 -0.63
CA LEU A 32 14.76 -4.73 -0.94
C LEU A 32 15.76 -4.84 0.21
N ASN A 33 15.88 -6.03 0.80
CA ASN A 33 16.97 -6.34 1.72
C ASN A 33 18.25 -6.58 0.89
N ALA A 34 19.10 -5.56 0.81
CA ALA A 34 20.31 -5.59 0.00
C ALA A 34 21.49 -6.26 0.70
N LYS A 35 21.53 -6.21 2.04
CA LYS A 35 22.64 -6.78 2.81
C LYS A 35 22.16 -7.12 4.21
N VAL A 36 22.67 -8.22 4.75
CA VAL A 36 22.35 -8.69 6.10
C VAL A 36 23.29 -8.12 7.17
N ASN A 37 24.57 -7.93 6.84
CA ASN A 37 25.55 -7.37 7.78
C ASN A 37 26.49 -6.36 7.08
N PRO A 38 26.34 -5.03 7.32
CA PRO A 38 25.27 -4.38 8.07
C PRO A 38 23.91 -4.54 7.37
N TYR A 39 22.83 -4.60 8.15
CA TYR A 39 21.50 -4.75 7.57
C TYR A 39 21.12 -3.52 6.78
N THR A 40 20.78 -3.73 5.52
CA THR A 40 20.59 -2.65 4.57
C THR A 40 19.31 -2.90 3.80
N VAL A 41 18.37 -1.95 3.87
CA VAL A 41 17.10 -2.02 3.14
C VAL A 41 16.99 -0.82 2.22
N LEU A 42 16.86 -1.09 0.93
CA LEU A 42 16.47 -0.07 -0.05
C LEU A 42 14.95 0.05 -0.03
N PHE A 43 14.44 1.27 -0.01
CA PHE A 43 13.00 1.52 -0.02
C PHE A 43 12.65 2.36 -1.24
N HIS A 44 11.61 1.94 -1.96
CA HIS A 44 11.10 2.63 -3.13
C HIS A 44 9.62 2.96 -2.91
N HIS A 45 9.24 4.21 -3.17
CA HIS A 45 7.91 4.76 -2.90
C HIS A 45 6.81 3.97 -3.62
N GLY A 46 7.07 3.51 -4.84
CA GLY A 46 6.22 2.58 -5.56
C GLY A 46 5.09 3.30 -6.30
N TYR A 47 3.84 2.83 -6.17
CA TYR A 47 2.70 3.39 -6.90
C TYR A 47 1.36 3.13 -6.19
N ALA A 48 0.33 3.86 -6.60
CA ALA A 48 -1.05 3.66 -6.18
C ALA A 48 -1.77 2.63 -7.07
N ARG A 49 -2.52 1.71 -6.44
CA ARG A 49 -3.39 0.74 -7.11
C ARG A 49 -4.83 1.05 -6.85
N LEU A 50 -5.59 1.32 -7.90
CA LEU A 50 -6.98 1.76 -7.83
C LEU A 50 -7.95 0.60 -8.09
N SER A 51 -9.19 0.75 -7.61
CA SER A 51 -10.33 -0.04 -8.05
C SER A 51 -10.76 0.36 -9.48
N ILE A 52 -11.48 -0.54 -10.17
CA ILE A 52 -12.02 -0.30 -11.51
C ILE A 52 -13.15 0.75 -11.51
N PHE A 53 -13.86 0.88 -10.40
CA PHE A 53 -15.05 1.70 -10.22
C PHE A 53 -14.92 2.67 -9.06
N GLU A 54 -15.73 3.72 -9.15
CA GLU A 54 -15.88 4.77 -8.13
C GLU A 54 -16.34 4.18 -6.81
N TYR A 55 -15.86 4.76 -5.71
CA TYR A 55 -16.16 4.29 -4.37
C TYR A 55 -17.58 4.71 -3.97
N THR A 56 -18.40 3.72 -3.62
CA THR A 56 -19.69 3.92 -2.95
C THR A 56 -19.83 2.93 -1.80
N LEU A 57 -20.59 3.29 -0.77
CA LEU A 57 -21.02 2.39 0.30
C LEU A 57 -22.41 1.81 0.03
N ASP A 58 -23.02 2.12 -1.11
CA ASP A 58 -24.34 1.62 -1.48
C ASP A 58 -24.26 0.12 -1.79
N ASP A 59 -25.21 -0.63 -1.22
CA ASP A 59 -25.40 -2.06 -1.50
C ASP A 59 -24.09 -2.88 -1.39
N VAL A 60 -23.38 -2.70 -0.26
CA VAL A 60 -22.11 -3.38 0.06
C VAL A 60 -22.21 -4.91 0.10
N GLU A 61 -23.42 -5.44 0.31
CA GLU A 61 -23.68 -6.89 0.37
C GLU A 61 -23.68 -7.53 -1.03
N ASN A 62 -23.97 -6.74 -2.07
CA ASN A 62 -23.95 -7.19 -3.44
C ASN A 62 -22.52 -7.54 -3.90
N GLU A 63 -22.36 -8.77 -4.41
CA GLU A 63 -21.08 -9.30 -4.84
C GLU A 63 -20.40 -8.46 -5.92
N GLN A 64 -21.20 -7.81 -6.77
CA GLN A 64 -20.71 -6.95 -7.83
C GLN A 64 -20.10 -5.67 -7.26
N ASN A 65 -20.62 -5.16 -6.13
CA ASN A 65 -20.09 -3.98 -5.44
C ASN A 65 -18.87 -4.30 -4.57
N LYS A 66 -18.64 -5.57 -4.19
CA LYS A 66 -17.42 -5.97 -3.47
C LYS A 66 -16.15 -5.57 -4.24
N ILE A 67 -16.19 -5.57 -5.58
CA ILE A 67 -15.03 -5.20 -6.40
C ILE A 67 -14.59 -3.75 -6.22
N ILE A 68 -15.52 -2.85 -5.88
CA ILE A 68 -15.28 -1.43 -5.59
C ILE A 68 -14.37 -1.29 -4.36
N HIS A 69 -14.57 -2.17 -3.39
CA HIS A 69 -13.88 -2.14 -2.11
C HIS A 69 -12.55 -2.90 -2.08
N HIS A 70 -12.27 -3.67 -3.13
CA HIS A 70 -11.02 -4.37 -3.31
C HIS A 70 -10.12 -3.65 -4.32
N THR A 71 -8.83 -3.61 -4.04
CA THR A 71 -7.81 -3.03 -4.94
C THR A 71 -6.77 -4.09 -5.35
N ASN A 72 -7.07 -5.35 -5.05
CA ASN A 72 -6.23 -6.49 -5.41
C ASN A 72 -6.46 -6.86 -6.87
N ASN A 73 -5.41 -6.85 -7.70
CA ASN A 73 -5.48 -7.21 -9.11
C ASN A 73 -6.11 -8.59 -9.36
N ALA A 74 -5.93 -9.57 -8.47
CA ALA A 74 -6.57 -10.88 -8.64
C ALA A 74 -8.11 -10.78 -8.64
N ILE A 75 -8.65 -9.93 -7.76
CA ILE A 75 -10.09 -9.64 -7.67
C ILE A 75 -10.50 -8.70 -8.81
N GLN A 76 -9.71 -7.65 -9.10
CA GLN A 76 -10.05 -6.72 -10.18
C GLN A 76 -10.14 -7.42 -11.55
N LYS A 77 -9.27 -8.41 -11.80
CA LYS A 77 -9.24 -9.19 -13.05
C LYS A 77 -10.48 -10.02 -13.32
N THR A 78 -11.30 -10.32 -12.31
CA THR A 78 -12.53 -11.11 -12.52
C THR A 78 -13.59 -10.31 -13.28
N HIS A 79 -13.49 -8.97 -13.30
CA HIS A 79 -14.47 -8.13 -13.95
C HIS A 79 -14.14 -7.88 -15.43
N PRO A 80 -15.13 -7.97 -16.35
CA PRO A 80 -14.91 -7.81 -17.79
C PRO A 80 -14.20 -6.51 -18.20
N LYS A 81 -14.55 -5.39 -17.55
CA LYS A 81 -13.96 -4.05 -17.80
C LYS A 81 -12.49 -3.90 -17.35
N HIS A 82 -11.89 -4.90 -16.69
CA HIS A 82 -10.49 -4.81 -16.25
C HIS A 82 -9.53 -4.63 -17.43
N LYS A 83 -9.76 -5.34 -18.56
CA LYS A 83 -8.85 -5.29 -19.71
C LYS A 83 -8.79 -3.88 -20.31
N GLU A 84 -9.94 -3.23 -20.42
CA GLU A 84 -10.09 -1.87 -20.93
C GLU A 84 -9.46 -0.85 -19.98
N LYS A 85 -9.72 -0.96 -18.67
CA LYS A 85 -9.26 0.03 -17.68
C LYS A 85 -7.87 -0.20 -17.10
N LYS A 86 -7.12 -1.21 -17.56
CA LYS A 86 -5.90 -1.72 -16.91
C LYS A 86 -4.86 -0.62 -16.58
N GLU A 87 -4.63 0.31 -17.51
CA GLU A 87 -3.64 1.39 -17.32
C GLU A 87 -4.10 2.39 -16.25
N SER A 88 -5.38 2.72 -16.23
CA SER A 88 -5.99 3.61 -15.22
C SER A 88 -6.04 3.03 -13.80
N LEU A 89 -5.65 1.77 -13.61
CA LEU A 89 -5.59 1.13 -12.28
C LEU A 89 -4.25 1.39 -11.57
N ILE A 90 -3.26 1.97 -12.27
CA ILE A 90 -1.95 2.29 -11.74
C ILE A 90 -1.78 3.81 -11.76
N GLY A 91 -1.90 4.43 -10.59
CA GLY A 91 -1.50 5.82 -10.39
C GLY A 91 -0.03 5.87 -10.02
N ASN A 92 0.80 6.53 -10.82
CA ASN A 92 2.17 6.83 -10.37
C ASN A 92 2.11 7.79 -9.16
N MET A 93 3.23 7.92 -8.44
CA MET A 93 3.24 8.76 -7.25
C MET A 93 3.01 10.23 -7.60
N ASP A 94 3.53 10.71 -8.72
CA ASP A 94 3.38 12.11 -9.15
C ASP A 94 1.91 12.49 -9.38
N HIS A 95 1.13 11.61 -10.04
CA HIS A 95 -0.32 11.77 -10.21
C HIS A 95 -1.04 11.81 -8.86
N LEU A 96 -0.67 10.93 -7.94
CA LEU A 96 -1.24 10.95 -6.59
C LEU A 96 -0.93 12.29 -5.89
N GLU A 97 0.30 12.79 -5.96
CA GLU A 97 0.66 14.04 -5.32
C GLU A 97 -0.08 15.23 -5.90
N GLN A 98 -0.12 15.30 -7.23
CA GLN A 98 -0.85 16.34 -7.94
C GLN A 98 -2.34 16.31 -7.57
N TYR A 99 -2.96 15.12 -7.56
CA TYR A 99 -4.35 14.97 -7.14
C TYR A 99 -4.60 15.37 -5.68
N LEU A 100 -3.68 15.05 -4.77
CA LEU A 100 -3.78 15.46 -3.36
C LEU A 100 -3.68 16.99 -3.20
N ASN A 101 -2.84 17.64 -4.01
CA ASN A 101 -2.72 19.09 -4.00
C ASN A 101 -3.95 19.77 -4.63
N ASP A 102 -4.36 19.33 -5.82
CA ASP A 102 -5.41 19.99 -6.59
C ASP A 102 -6.79 19.79 -5.96
N PHE A 103 -7.12 18.55 -5.55
CA PHE A 103 -8.46 18.19 -5.09
C PHE A 103 -8.63 18.26 -3.57
N TYR A 104 -7.59 17.92 -2.81
CA TYR A 104 -7.63 17.91 -1.35
C TYR A 104 -6.87 19.06 -0.69
N HIS A 105 -6.23 19.93 -1.49
CA HIS A 105 -5.48 21.10 -1.02
C HIS A 105 -4.32 20.77 -0.06
N TYR A 106 -3.75 19.57 -0.18
CA TYR A 106 -2.59 19.17 0.61
C TYR A 106 -1.37 19.99 0.18
N GLN A 107 -0.70 20.60 1.17
CA GLN A 107 0.55 21.31 0.95
C GLN A 107 1.73 20.33 0.79
N PRO A 108 2.80 20.73 0.10
CA PRO A 108 3.95 19.85 -0.17
C PRO A 108 4.57 19.21 1.10
N ASP A 109 4.60 19.94 2.21
CA ASP A 109 5.09 19.45 3.50
C ASP A 109 4.17 18.37 4.10
N GLN A 110 2.85 18.48 3.91
CA GLN A 110 1.89 17.46 4.34
C GLN A 110 2.03 16.18 3.51
N ILE A 111 2.24 16.30 2.20
CA ILE A 111 2.46 15.16 1.32
C ILE A 111 3.78 14.46 1.68
N GLU A 112 4.84 15.23 1.93
CA GLU A 112 6.11 14.68 2.39
C GLU A 112 5.98 14.00 3.76
N SER A 113 5.19 14.57 4.68
CA SER A 113 4.87 13.93 5.96
C SER A 113 4.21 12.55 5.78
N ILE A 114 3.29 12.40 4.81
CA ILE A 114 2.69 11.10 4.49
C ILE A 114 3.76 10.12 3.99
N ARG A 115 4.63 10.54 3.07
CA ARG A 115 5.73 9.70 2.57
C ARG A 115 6.65 9.24 3.70
N GLN A 116 6.98 10.14 4.63
CA GLN A 116 7.79 9.83 5.80
C GLN A 116 7.08 8.86 6.75
N GLN A 117 5.76 9.01 6.96
CA GLN A 117 4.99 8.07 7.78
C GLN A 117 5.01 6.66 7.20
N ILE A 118 4.78 6.50 5.88
CA ILE A 118 4.87 5.22 5.19
C ILE A 118 6.25 4.58 5.41
N LYS A 119 7.32 5.37 5.21
CA LYS A 119 8.70 4.92 5.43
C LYS A 119 8.95 4.49 6.87
N GLN A 120 8.44 5.25 7.85
CA GLN A 120 8.58 4.93 9.26
C GLN A 120 7.86 3.64 9.63
N ILE A 121 6.66 3.40 9.10
CA ILE A 121 5.91 2.15 9.28
C ILE A 121 6.74 0.97 8.72
N SER A 122 7.23 1.07 7.49
CA SER A 122 8.09 0.03 6.91
C SER A 122 9.34 -0.22 7.75
N ARG A 123 10.02 0.84 8.22
CA ARG A 123 11.19 0.71 9.10
C ARG A 123 10.86 -0.01 10.41
N ARG A 124 9.70 0.26 11.01
CA ARG A 124 9.24 -0.41 12.25
C ARG A 124 8.98 -1.90 12.00
N LEU A 125 8.36 -2.25 10.87
CA LEU A 125 8.11 -3.63 10.48
C LEU A 125 9.42 -4.42 10.31
N PHE A 126 10.39 -3.90 9.55
CA PHE A 126 11.69 -4.54 9.39
C PHE A 126 12.46 -4.67 10.71
N LYS A 127 12.47 -3.62 11.54
CA LYS A 127 13.09 -3.69 12.88
C LYS A 127 12.46 -4.76 13.76
N SER A 128 11.13 -4.88 13.74
CA SER A 128 10.41 -5.90 14.51
C SER A 128 10.75 -7.31 14.03
N TRP A 129 10.84 -7.50 12.71
CA TRP A 129 11.21 -8.78 12.11
C TRP A 129 12.64 -9.22 12.49
N ILE A 130 13.62 -8.33 12.37
CA ILE A 130 15.03 -8.62 12.75
C ILE A 130 15.13 -9.03 14.22
N LYS A 131 14.39 -8.36 15.12
CA LYS A 131 14.41 -8.71 16.54
C LYS A 131 13.86 -10.11 16.82
N LYS A 132 12.90 -10.58 16.02
CA LYS A 132 12.28 -11.89 16.18
C LYS A 132 13.15 -13.03 15.63
N ASP A 133 13.97 -12.78 14.61
CA ASP A 133 14.82 -13.80 14.01
C ASP A 133 16.14 -13.98 14.81
N PRO A 134 16.36 -15.13 15.48
CA PRO A 134 17.57 -15.37 16.26
C PRO A 134 18.87 -15.33 15.43
N SER A 135 18.82 -15.68 14.15
CA SER A 135 19.97 -15.69 13.23
C SER A 135 20.44 -14.28 12.84
N GLN A 136 19.60 -13.28 13.10
CA GLN A 136 19.76 -11.89 12.66
C GLN A 136 20.05 -10.91 13.81
N ARG A 137 20.19 -11.42 15.05
CA ARG A 137 20.41 -10.62 16.27
C ARG A 137 21.73 -9.85 16.28
N THR A 138 22.69 -10.21 15.43
CA THR A 138 23.98 -9.53 15.28
C THR A 138 23.90 -8.23 14.48
N ILE A 139 22.73 -7.90 13.92
CA ILE A 139 22.49 -6.66 13.18
C ILE A 139 22.44 -5.47 14.14
N LYS A 140 23.54 -4.72 14.19
CA LYS A 140 23.68 -3.53 15.06
C LYS A 140 23.25 -2.21 14.41
N ARG A 141 23.10 -2.15 13.09
CA ARG A 141 22.74 -0.93 12.33
C ARG A 141 21.88 -1.28 11.11
N ILE A 142 20.79 -0.54 10.94
CA ILE A 142 19.98 -0.53 9.71
C ILE A 142 20.38 0.72 8.92
N ARG A 143 20.97 0.55 7.75
CA ARG A 143 21.18 1.65 6.80
C ARG A 143 20.07 1.57 5.76
N THR A 144 19.26 2.60 5.66
CA THR A 144 18.34 2.77 4.51
C THR A 144 19.09 3.56 3.46
N PHE A 145 19.42 2.93 2.33
CA PHE A 145 19.96 3.66 1.18
C PHE A 145 18.81 4.07 0.27
N TRP A 146 19.01 5.25 -0.31
CA TRP A 146 18.02 6.07 -0.96
C TRP A 146 18.26 6.01 -2.46
N THR A 147 17.19 5.96 -3.23
CA THR A 147 17.14 6.34 -4.65
C THR A 147 15.90 7.19 -4.81
#